data_AF-A0A969H9Y8-F1
#
_entry.id   AF-A0A969H9Y8-F1
#
_cell.length_a   1.000
_cell.length_b   1.000
_cell.length_c   1.000
_cell.angle_alpha   90.00
_cell.angle_beta   90.00
_cell.angle_gamma   90.00
#
_symmetry.space_group_name_H-M   'P 1'
#
loop_
_entity.id
_entity.type
_entity.pdbx_description
1 polymer ?
#
loop_
_entity_poly.entity_id
_entity_poly.type
_entity_poly.pdbx_seq_one_letter_code
_entity_poly.pdbx_strand_id
1 'polypeptide(L)' 'MLQLKPREAKLLLLRHTGLSYAELAAALEVAPGSIGSLLTRAERAFREKYRLVFGEEK' A
#
# COMPACT_ATOMS: atom_id res chain seq x y z
N MET A 1 -14.04 -7.53 6.99
CA MET A 1 -13.25 -6.31 6.66
C MET A 1 -11.84 -6.73 6.28
N LEU A 2 -11.32 -6.28 5.13
CA LEU A 2 -9.94 -6.55 4.70
C LEU A 2 -8.95 -6.00 5.74
N GLN A 3 -8.29 -6.87 6.51
CA GLN A 3 -7.30 -6.42 7.50
C GLN A 3 -5.94 -6.17 6.84
N LEU A 4 -5.76 -4.96 6.33
CA LEU A 4 -4.45 -4.39 6.02
C LEU A 4 -3.88 -3.68 7.24
N LYS A 5 -2.55 -3.62 7.35
CA LYS A 5 -1.95 -2.73 8.36
C LYS A 5 -2.30 -1.28 8.00
N PRO A 6 -2.64 -0.41 8.97
CA PRO A 6 -3.04 0.97 8.69
C PRO A 6 -2.05 1.73 7.80
N ARG A 7 -0.75 1.48 7.98
CA ARG A 7 0.31 2.10 7.15
C ARG A 7 0.29 1.63 5.70
N GLU A 8 0.02 0.35 5.45
CA GLU A 8 -0.05 -0.21 4.08
C GLU A 8 -1.27 0.37 3.35
N ALA A 9 -2.42 0.42 4.03
CA ALA A 9 -3.63 1.04 3.50
C ALA A 9 -3.43 2.53 3.19
N LYS A 10 -2.84 3.29 4.13
CA LYS A 10 -2.54 4.72 3.94
C LYS A 10 -1.57 4.94 2.77
N LEU A 11 -0.52 4.13 2.65
CA LEU A 11 0.44 4.22 1.56
C LEU A 11 -0.21 3.97 0.19
N LEU A 12 -1.05 2.94 0.07
CA LEU A 12 -1.75 2.63 -1.17
C LEU A 12 -2.74 3.75 -1.57
N LEU A 13 -3.48 4.28 -0.59
CA LEU A 13 -4.40 5.39 -0.82
C LEU A 13 -3.67 6.64 -1.34
N LEU A 14 -2.60 7.05 -0.66
CA LEU A 14 -1.80 8.22 -1.05
C LEU A 14 -1.09 8.02 -2.39
N ARG A 15 -0.68 6.79 -2.73
CA ARG A 15 -0.11 6.52 -4.05
C ARG A 15 -1.16 6.69 -5.15
N HIS A 16 -2.40 6.29 -4.90
CA HIS A 16 -3.48 6.45 -5.88
C HIS A 16 -3.85 7.91 -6.13
N THR A 17 -3.60 8.82 -5.17
CA THR A 17 -3.82 10.26 -5.36
C THR A 17 -2.71 10.95 -6.16
N GLY A 18 -1.71 10.22 -6.65
CA GLY A 18 -0.69 10.75 -7.57
C GLY A 18 0.55 11.35 -6.90
N LEU A 19 0.75 11.16 -5.59
CA LEU A 19 1.94 11.65 -4.90
C LEU A 19 3.22 10.97 -5.41
N SER A 20 4.29 11.75 -5.51
CA SER A 20 5.65 11.27 -5.77
C SER A 20 6.20 10.44 -4.61
N TYR A 21 7.30 9.70 -4.84
CA TYR A 21 7.94 8.90 -3.79
C TYR A 21 8.44 9.77 -2.63
N ALA A 22 8.90 11.00 -2.91
CA ALA A 22 9.36 11.93 -1.89
C ALA A 22 8.19 12.44 -1.03
N GLU A 23 7.06 12.79 -1.65
CA GLU A 23 5.85 13.22 -0.93
C GLU A 23 5.25 12.08 -0.10
N LEU A 24 5.27 10.84 -0.61
CA LEU A 24 4.86 9.66 0.16
C LEU A 24 5.77 9.42 1.36
N ALA A 25 7.09 9.58 1.17
CA ALA A 25 8.07 9.45 2.25
C ALA A 25 7.85 10.49 3.35
N ALA A 26 7.60 11.75 2.98
CA ALA A 26 7.27 12.80 3.91
C ALA A 26 5.93 12.54 4.65
N ALA A 27 4.87 12.19 3.91
CA ALA A 27 3.54 11.96 4.48
C ALA A 27 3.43 10.72 5.40
N LEU A 28 4.38 9.79 5.28
CA LEU A 28 4.47 8.58 6.08
C LEU A 28 5.63 8.59 7.08
N GLU A 29 6.42 9.66 7.10
CA GLU A 29 7.58 9.83 7.98
C GLU A 29 8.58 8.66 7.87
N VAL A 30 8.91 8.27 6.62
CA VAL A 30 9.87 7.20 6.32
C VAL A 30 10.97 7.69 5.38
N ALA A 31 12.08 6.95 5.32
CA ALA A 31 13.13 7.23 4.35
C ALA A 31 12.62 7.04 2.89
N PRO A 32 12.92 7.95 1.95
CA PRO A 32 12.50 7.83 0.55
C PRO A 32 12.88 6.50 -0.12
N GLY A 33 14.08 5.99 0.18
CA GLY A 33 14.55 4.69 -0.31
C GLY A 33 13.71 3.49 0.15
N SER A 34 12.92 3.64 1.22
CA SER A 34 12.05 2.56 1.71
C SER A 34 10.74 2.43 0.94
N ILE A 35 10.30 3.48 0.22
CA ILE A 35 8.96 3.56 -0.39
C ILE A 35 8.71 2.43 -1.38
N GLY A 36 9.68 2.10 -2.23
CA GLY A 36 9.54 0.99 -3.19
C GLY A 36 9.22 -0.34 -2.50
N SER A 37 10.00 -0.70 -1.47
CA SER A 37 9.78 -1.93 -0.71
C SER A 37 8.44 -1.93 0.05
N LEU A 38 8.04 -0.78 0.57
CA LEU A 38 6.79 -0.62 1.32
C LEU A 38 5.58 -0.77 0.38
N LEU A 39 5.64 -0.21 -0.82
CA LEU A 39 4.61 -0.36 -1.85
C LEU A 39 4.45 -1.83 -2.26
N THR A 40 5.56 -2.49 -2.62
CA THR A 40 5.53 -3.90 -3.01
C THR A 40 4.90 -4.78 -1.92
N ARG A 41 5.25 -4.54 -0.64
CA ARG A 41 4.65 -5.28 0.49
C ARG A 41 3.16 -4.96 0.66
N ALA A 42 2.79 -3.68 0.61
CA ALA A 42 1.40 -3.25 0.77
C ALA A 42 0.51 -3.81 -0.34
N GLU A 43 0.95 -3.76 -1.60
CA GLU A 43 0.22 -4.32 -2.73
C GLU A 43 0.07 -5.84 -2.64
N ARG A 44 1.12 -6.55 -2.22
CA ARG A 44 1.05 -8.00 -2.01
C ARG A 44 0.02 -8.34 -0.93
N ALA A 45 0.07 -7.65 0.20
CA ALA A 45 -0.89 -7.83 1.29
C ALA A 45 -2.33 -7.51 0.82
N PHE A 46 -2.50 -6.44 0.03
CA PHE A 46 -3.80 -6.09 -0.53
C PHE A 46 -4.33 -7.20 -1.43
N ARG A 47 -3.53 -7.68 -2.40
CA ARG A 47 -3.94 -8.74 -3.32
C ARG A 47 -4.32 -10.03 -2.59
N GLU A 48 -3.52 -10.45 -1.61
CA GLU A 48 -3.80 -11.65 -0.81
C GLU A 48 -5.14 -11.51 -0.08
N LYS A 49 -5.36 -10.39 0.61
CA LYS A 49 -6.60 -10.15 1.36
C LYS A 49 -7.79 -9.99 0.42
N TYR A 50 -7.63 -9.30 -0.70
CA TYR A 50 -8.67 -9.13 -1.71
C TYR A 50 -9.16 -10.48 -2.22
N ARG A 51 -8.25 -11.38 -2.59
CA ARG A 51 -8.58 -12.75 -3.01
C ARG A 51 -9.33 -13.54 -1.93
N LEU A 52 -8.92 -13.42 -0.68
CA LEU A 52 -9.58 -14.10 0.44
C LEU A 52 -11.02 -13.62 0.67
N VAL A 53 -11.30 -12.33 0.43
CA VAL A 53 -12.62 -11.75 0.69
C VAL A 53 -13.55 -11.85 -0.50
N PHE A 54 -13.03 -11.67 -1.72
CA PHE A 54 -13.84 -11.52 -2.92
C PHE A 54 -13.74 -12.69 -3.91
N GLY A 55 -12.80 -13.64 -3.70
CA GLY A 55 -12.52 -14.70 -4.66
C GLY A 55 -11.85 -14.16 -5.93
N GLU A 56 -11.10 -15.00 -6.63
CA GLU A 56 -10.59 -14.61 -7.95
C GLU A 56 -11.78 -14.53 -8.91
N GLU A 57 -12.08 -13.35 -9.45
CA GLU A 57 -12.71 -13.30 -10.77
C GLU A 57 -11.76 -14.04 -11.71
N LYS A 58 -12.20 -15.20 -12.18
CA LYS A 58 -11.53 -15.98 -13.23
C LYS A 58 -11.44 -15.15 -14.50
#